data_AF-A0A7J4N3U3-F1
#
_entry.id   AF-A0A7J4N3U3-F1
#
_cell.length_a   1.000
_cell.length_b   1.000
_cell.length_c   1.000
_cell.angle_alpha   90.00
_cell.angle_beta   90.00
_cell.angle_gamma   90.00
#
_symmetry.space_group_name_H-M   'P 1'
#
loop_
_entity.id
_entity.type
_entity.pdbx_description
1 polymer ?
#
loop_
_entity_poly.entity_id
_entity_poly.type
_entity_poly.pdbx_seq_one_letter_code
_entity_poly.pdbx_strand_id
1 'polypeptide(L)'
;MVGIAMGNDAEESSLHEEWEPSAIELRDAGRPMFRVDTTLDEPIRTSILCGRCAEITWKEGRKPKTFTCPSCGVDLWKSEEE
;
A
#
# COMPACT_ATOMS: atom_id res chain seq x y z
N MET A 1 -33.82 -37.80 20.24
CA MET A 1 -32.86 -36.69 20.13
C MET A 1 -31.58 -37.30 19.60
N VAL A 2 -31.40 -37.33 18.28
CA VAL A 2 -30.20 -37.91 17.64
C VAL A 2 -29.35 -36.71 17.24
N GLY A 3 -28.25 -36.50 17.96
CA GLY A 3 -27.28 -35.46 17.64
C GLY A 3 -26.48 -35.88 16.41
N ILE A 4 -26.43 -35.01 15.40
CA ILE A 4 -25.49 -35.17 14.29
C ILE A 4 -24.21 -34.43 14.69
N ALA A 5 -23.19 -35.22 15.04
CA ALA A 5 -21.81 -34.77 15.02
C ALA A 5 -21.20 -35.25 13.71
N MET A 6 -20.81 -34.31 12.85
CA MET A 6 -19.87 -34.54 11.76
C MET A 6 -18.93 -33.33 11.73
N GLY A 7 -17.78 -33.49 12.38
CA GLY A 7 -16.63 -32.65 12.08
C GLY A 7 -16.10 -33.02 10.72
N ASN A 8 -15.86 -32.01 9.88
CA ASN A 8 -14.80 -31.99 8.88
C ASN A 8 -14.84 -30.63 8.16
N ASP A 9 -14.08 -29.66 8.62
CA ASP A 9 -13.69 -28.52 7.79
C ASP A 9 -12.23 -28.23 8.15
N ALA A 10 -11.35 -28.79 7.33
CA ALA A 10 -10.63 -28.00 6.33
C ALA A 10 -9.45 -27.33 7.01
N GLU A 11 -8.29 -27.97 6.80
CA GLU A 11 -6.99 -27.32 6.73
C GLU A 11 -7.18 -25.82 6.49
N GLU A 12 -6.95 -25.01 7.53
CA GLU A 12 -6.97 -23.56 7.43
C GLU A 12 -5.74 -23.20 6.63
N SER A 13 -5.89 -23.35 5.31
CA SER A 13 -4.97 -22.91 4.29
C SER A 13 -4.51 -21.53 4.70
N SER A 14 -3.20 -21.33 4.82
CA SER A 14 -2.57 -20.06 5.09
C SER A 14 -3.14 -19.02 4.12
N LEU A 15 -4.23 -18.35 4.50
CA LEU A 15 -4.81 -17.20 3.84
C LEU A 15 -3.97 -15.99 4.25
N HIS A 16 -2.66 -16.07 4.03
CA HIS A 16 -1.93 -14.87 3.66
C HIS A 16 -2.43 -14.56 2.26
N GLU A 17 -3.58 -13.88 2.19
CA GLU A 17 -3.94 -13.10 1.02
C GLU A 17 -2.72 -12.22 0.73
N GLU A 18 -1.97 -12.64 -0.29
CA GLU A 18 -0.90 -11.88 -0.94
C GLU A 18 -1.57 -10.64 -1.52
N TRP A 19 -1.86 -9.67 -0.65
CA TRP A 19 -2.51 -8.47 -1.07
C TRP A 19 -1.49 -7.60 -1.79
N GLU A 20 -1.56 -7.62 -3.12
CA GLU A 20 -0.76 -6.76 -3.98
C GLU A 20 -1.62 -5.62 -4.58
N PRO A 21 -1.16 -4.35 -4.55
CA PRO A 21 -1.79 -3.30 -5.33
C PRO A 21 -1.84 -3.67 -6.81
N SER A 22 -3.04 -3.76 -7.38
CA SER A 22 -3.20 -3.76 -8.83
C SER A 22 -2.72 -2.43 -9.40
N ALA A 23 -1.71 -2.46 -10.28
CA ALA A 23 -1.22 -1.30 -11.01
C ALA A 23 -2.24 -0.90 -12.10
N ILE A 24 -3.27 -0.15 -11.70
CA ILE A 24 -4.24 0.44 -12.62
C ILE A 24 -3.79 1.87 -12.91
N GLU A 25 -3.68 2.22 -14.21
CA GLU A 25 -3.46 3.60 -14.62
C GLU A 25 -4.67 4.45 -14.21
N LEU A 26 -4.47 5.26 -13.17
CA LEU A 26 -5.47 6.21 -12.73
C LEU A 26 -5.31 7.48 -13.57
N ARG A 27 -6.28 7.74 -14.45
CA ARG A 27 -6.36 8.95 -15.27
C ARG A 27 -6.17 10.18 -14.36
N ASP A 28 -5.23 11.04 -14.74
CA ASP A 28 -4.92 12.28 -14.02
C ASP A 28 -6.18 13.10 -13.74
N ALA A 29 -6.59 13.15 -12.47
CA ALA A 29 -7.70 13.97 -11.98
C ALA A 29 -7.28 15.44 -11.71
N GLY A 30 -6.19 15.90 -12.34
CA GLY A 30 -5.58 17.21 -12.08
C GLY A 30 -4.67 17.28 -10.85
N ARG A 31 -4.43 16.14 -10.17
CA ARG A 31 -3.45 16.00 -9.07
C ARG A 31 -2.63 14.73 -9.29
N PRO A 32 -1.33 14.75 -8.94
CA PRO A 32 -0.45 13.59 -9.09
C PRO A 32 -0.99 12.41 -8.27
N MET A 33 -1.14 11.27 -8.94
CA MET A 33 -1.57 10.00 -8.39
C MET A 33 -0.43 9.32 -7.62
N PHE A 34 -0.70 8.80 -6.41
CA PHE A 34 0.27 8.01 -5.64
C PHE A 34 -0.41 7.15 -4.58
N ARG A 35 0.30 6.12 -4.10
CA ARG A 35 -0.10 5.30 -2.97
C ARG A 35 1.00 5.29 -1.90
N VAL A 36 0.60 5.32 -0.63
CA VAL A 36 1.51 5.30 0.51
C VAL A 36 1.05 4.28 1.52
N ASP A 37 1.90 3.28 1.80
CA ASP A 37 1.64 2.27 2.82
C ASP A 37 2.70 2.38 3.90
N THR A 38 2.31 2.43 5.18
CA THR A 38 3.24 2.47 6.32
C THR A 38 3.01 1.27 7.21
N THR A 39 4.08 0.56 7.57
CA THR A 39 3.98 -0.56 8.52
C THR A 39 3.59 -0.04 9.91
N LEU A 40 2.76 -0.80 10.62
CA LEU A 40 2.31 -0.48 11.98
C LEU A 40 3.29 -0.97 13.04
N ASP A 41 4.00 -2.06 12.75
CA ASP A 41 4.96 -2.71 13.64
C ASP A 41 6.41 -2.44 13.23
N GLU A 42 7.33 -2.58 14.18
CA GLU A 42 8.74 -2.36 13.95
C GLU A 42 9.36 -3.44 13.02
N PRO A 43 10.21 -3.04 12.06
CA PRO A 43 10.63 -1.66 11.78
C PRO A 43 9.54 -0.87 11.04
N ILE A 44 9.24 0.34 11.54
CA ILE A 44 8.33 1.26 10.86
C ILE A 44 8.99 1.72 9.57
N ARG A 45 8.35 1.41 8.45
CA ARG A 45 8.78 1.79 7.10
C ARG A 45 7.59 2.19 6.26
N THR A 46 7.80 3.11 5.34
CA THR A 46 6.80 3.59 4.40
C THR A 46 7.22 3.23 2.97
N SER A 47 6.34 2.58 2.22
CA SER A 47 6.45 2.44 0.77
C SER A 47 5.66 3.54 0.08
N ILE A 48 6.19 4.03 -1.04
CA ILE A 48 5.61 5.13 -1.82
C ILE A 48 5.62 4.72 -3.28
N LEU A 49 4.45 4.50 -3.86
CA LEU A 49 4.26 4.21 -5.28
C LEU A 49 3.89 5.48 -6.02
N CYS A 50 4.70 5.85 -7.02
CA CYS A 50 4.39 6.92 -7.95
C CYS A 50 3.38 6.43 -9.00
N GLY A 51 2.20 7.04 -9.07
CA GLY A 51 1.18 6.69 -10.08
C GLY A 51 1.52 7.13 -11.51
N ARG A 52 2.56 7.96 -11.70
CA ARG A 52 2.99 8.46 -13.02
C ARG A 52 3.99 7.55 -13.72
N CYS A 53 4.94 6.97 -12.99
CA CYS A 53 6.01 6.14 -13.56
C CYS A 53 6.14 4.76 -12.90
N ALA A 54 5.22 4.41 -12.00
CA ALA A 54 5.20 3.15 -11.26
C ALA A 54 6.45 2.88 -10.39
N GLU A 55 7.24 3.90 -10.07
CA GLU A 55 8.39 3.79 -9.17
C GLU A 55 7.95 3.54 -7.72
N ILE A 56 8.55 2.56 -7.04
CA ILE A 56 8.32 2.26 -5.62
C ILE A 56 9.55 2.65 -4.81
N THR A 57 9.39 3.65 -3.94
CA THR A 57 10.45 4.09 -3.02
C THR A 57 10.12 3.67 -1.59
N TRP A 58 11.10 3.07 -0.91
CA TRP A 58 11.01 2.79 0.52
C TRP A 58 11.70 3.88 1.34
N LYS A 59 11.08 4.26 2.46
CA LYS A 59 11.62 5.18 3.45
C LYS A 59 11.50 4.56 4.83
N GLU A 60 12.52 4.75 5.66
CA GLU A 60 12.46 4.42 7.08
C GLU A 60 11.58 5.43 7.82
N GLY A 61 10.82 4.94 8.80
CA GLY A 61 9.87 5.75 9.56
C GLY A 61 8.52 5.90 8.87
N ARG A 62 7.79 6.93 9.30
CA ARG A 62 6.41 7.23 8.86
C ARG A 62 6.41 8.05 7.56
N LYS A 63 5.21 8.22 6.97
CA LYS A 63 4.97 9.05 5.79
C LYS A 63 5.64 10.44 5.93
N PRO A 64 6.53 10.82 4.98
CA PRO A 64 7.18 12.14 5.01
C PRO A 64 6.19 13.25 4.67
N LYS A 65 6.46 14.47 5.17
CA LYS A 65 5.61 15.66 4.94
C LYS A 65 5.50 16.03 3.46
N THR A 66 6.57 15.86 2.71
CA THR A 66 6.67 16.13 1.27
C THR A 66 7.36 14.93 0.61
N PHE A 67 7.03 14.67 -0.66
CA PHE A 67 7.73 13.65 -1.42
C PHE A 67 7.69 13.94 -2.92
N THR A 68 8.86 13.81 -3.55
CA THR A 68 9.07 13.91 -4.99
C THR A 68 9.58 12.57 -5.49
N CYS A 69 9.01 12.06 -6.56
CA CYS A 69 9.42 10.79 -7.14
C CYS A 69 10.88 10.88 -7.63
N PRO A 70 11.80 10.00 -7.19
CA PRO A 70 13.19 10.04 -7.62
C PRO A 70 13.39 9.62 -9.09
N SER A 71 12.41 8.92 -9.67
CA SER A 71 12.48 8.39 -11.04
C SER A 71 11.99 9.40 -12.09
N CYS A 72 10.81 10.00 -11.91
CA CYS A 72 10.25 10.95 -12.89
C CYS A 72 10.22 12.41 -12.42
N GLY A 73 10.71 12.71 -11.21
CA GLY A 73 10.78 14.07 -10.68
C GLY A 73 9.44 14.73 -10.39
N VAL A 74 8.32 14.00 -10.45
CA VAL A 74 7.00 14.55 -10.14
C VAL A 74 6.86 14.74 -8.63
N ASP A 75 6.39 15.91 -8.22
CA ASP A 75 6.00 16.16 -6.85
C ASP A 75 4.71 15.41 -6.55
N LEU A 76 4.75 14.40 -5.67
CA LEU A 76 3.56 13.61 -5.33
C LEU A 76 2.70 14.36 -4.31
N TRP A 77 3.31 14.86 -3.25
CA TRP A 77 2.64 15.74 -2.30
C TRP A 77 3.63 16.73 -1.69
N LYS A 78 3.12 17.91 -1.35
CA LYS A 78 3.79 18.88 -0.50
C LYS A 78 2.90 19.12 0.70
N SER A 79 3.45 19.18 1.90
CA SER A 79 2.70 19.67 3.05
C SER A 79 2.42 21.15 2.80
N GLU A 80 1.19 21.48 2.44
CA GLU A 80 0.69 22.84 2.62
C GLU A 80 0.58 23.04 4.14
N GLU A 81 1.49 23.82 4.70
CA GLU A 81 1.36 24.37 6.05
C GLU A 81 0.37 25.54 5.93
N GLU A 82 -0.84 25.38 6.48
CA GLU A 82 -1.78 26.47 6.80
C GLU A 82 -2.02 26.48 8.32
#